data_AF-X1FJS4-F1
#
_entry.id   AF-X1FJS4-F1
#
_cell.length_a   1.000
_cell.length_b   1.000
_cell.length_c   1.000
_cell.angle_alpha   90.00
_cell.angle_beta   90.00
_cell.angle_gamma   90.00
#
_symmetry.space_group_name_H-M   'P 1'
#
loop_
_entity.id
_entity.type
_entity.pdbx_description
1 polymer ?
#
loop_
_entity_poly.entity_id
_entity_poly.type
_entity_poly.pdbx_seq_one_letter_code
_entity_poly.pdbx_strand_id
1 'polypeptide(L)'
;MVCENILRTSSAILSPETDLSIFESDLILLCYVDRVADPGPLVEVDFEKKMIKYFNKILYLRAKIIKQTKKPLIRGDEIIEKFRLTPGPKIGEILKLVEKERALGNISNKRQALSIIKEEVKLNEKKKI
;
A
#
# COMPACT_ATOMS: atom_id res chain seq x y z
N MET A 1 23.21 4.82 14.83
CA MET A 1 22.17 5.25 15.80
C MET A 1 20.97 5.92 15.14
N VAL A 2 21.09 6.48 13.92
CA VAL A 2 19.99 7.18 13.23
C VAL A 2 18.93 6.24 12.63
N CYS A 3 19.34 5.10 12.04
CA CYS A 3 18.39 4.15 11.43
C CYS A 3 17.39 3.51 12.41
N GLU A 4 17.80 3.22 13.66
CA GLU A 4 16.88 2.70 14.67
C GLU A 4 15.83 3.73 15.08
N ASN A 5 16.20 5.01 15.19
CA ASN A 5 15.27 6.07 15.55
C ASN A 5 14.26 6.34 14.44
N ILE A 6 14.67 6.31 13.16
CA ILE A 6 13.77 6.53 12.01
C ILE A 6 12.70 5.43 11.94
N LEU A 7 13.07 4.15 12.10
CA LEU A 7 12.11 3.04 12.14
C LEU A 7 11.12 3.17 13.31
N ARG A 8 11.58 3.72 14.45
CA ARG A 8 10.77 3.97 15.64
C ARG A 8 9.81 5.15 15.49
N THR A 9 10.23 6.23 14.81
CA THR A 9 9.33 7.36 14.49
C THR A 9 8.35 7.02 13.38
N SER A 10 8.74 6.19 12.40
CA SER A 10 7.81 5.72 11.36
C SER A 10 6.65 4.94 11.98
N SER A 11 6.88 4.08 12.98
CA SER A 11 5.79 3.37 13.67
C SER A 11 4.88 4.29 14.51
N ALA A 12 5.35 5.47 14.92
CA ALA A 12 4.58 6.43 15.71
C ALA A 12 3.77 7.42 14.84
N ILE A 13 4.20 7.66 13.60
CA ILE A 13 3.54 8.58 12.66
C ILE A 13 2.56 7.84 11.72
N LEU A 14 2.71 6.51 11.58
CA LEU A 14 1.82 5.66 10.78
C LEU A 14 0.45 5.46 11.47
N SER A 15 -0.46 6.43 11.28
CA SER A 15 -1.89 6.12 11.33
C SER A 15 -2.21 5.15 10.18
N PRO A 16 -3.07 4.13 10.38
CA PRO A 16 -3.40 3.13 9.36
C PRO A 16 -4.07 3.72 8.10
N GLU A 17 -4.41 5.01 8.11
CA GLU A 17 -5.10 5.73 7.04
C GLU A 17 -4.19 6.55 6.12
N THR A 18 -2.90 6.71 6.45
CA THR A 18 -1.99 7.57 5.66
C THR A 18 -1.46 6.80 4.45
N ASP A 19 -1.68 7.35 3.25
CA ASP A 19 -1.32 6.74 1.98
C ASP A 19 0.20 6.49 1.93
N LEU A 20 0.57 5.21 2.12
CA LEU A 20 1.95 4.70 2.12
C LEU A 20 2.70 5.05 0.81
N SER A 21 1.97 5.46 -0.23
CA SER A 21 2.47 5.82 -1.55
C SER A 21 3.37 7.06 -1.58
N ILE A 22 3.22 7.98 -0.61
CA ILE A 22 3.91 9.28 -0.57
C ILE A 22 5.26 9.17 0.18
N PHE A 23 5.36 8.30 1.18
CA PHE A 23 6.53 8.25 2.08
C PHE A 23 7.67 7.31 1.63
N GLU A 24 7.45 6.41 0.68
CA GLU A 24 8.46 5.39 0.33
C GLU A 24 9.73 5.97 -0.32
N SER A 25 9.60 6.96 -1.20
CA SER A 25 10.77 7.57 -1.87
C SER A 25 11.49 8.58 -0.96
N ASP A 26 10.74 9.31 -0.14
CA ASP A 26 11.27 10.29 0.81
C ASP A 26 12.09 9.62 1.91
N LEU A 27 11.65 8.45 2.40
CA LEU A 27 12.40 7.67 3.38
C LEU A 27 13.75 7.21 2.82
N ILE A 28 13.80 6.78 1.55
CA ILE A 28 15.05 6.34 0.93
C ILE A 28 16.00 7.52 0.70
N LEU A 29 15.47 8.68 0.28
CA LEU A 29 16.24 9.93 0.12
C LEU A 29 16.79 10.42 1.45
N LEU A 30 15.97 10.41 2.51
CA LEU A 30 16.39 10.79 3.86
C LEU A 30 17.53 9.89 4.35
N CYS A 31 17.39 8.57 4.24
CA CYS A 31 18.45 7.62 4.58
C CYS A 31 19.74 7.86 3.76
N TYR A 32 19.63 8.28 2.50
CA TYR A 32 20.78 8.62 1.67
C TYR A 32 21.46 9.90 2.17
N VAL A 33 20.70 10.95 2.47
CA VAL A 33 21.23 12.22 2.98
C VAL A 33 21.92 12.02 4.34
N ASP A 34 21.31 11.27 5.26
CA ASP A 34 21.94 10.92 6.54
C ASP A 34 23.27 10.19 6.34
N ARG A 35 23.30 9.28 5.38
CA ARG A 35 24.50 8.49 5.05
C ARG A 35 25.60 9.33 4.41
N VAL A 36 25.26 10.35 3.63
CA VAL A 36 26.22 11.31 3.06
C VAL A 36 26.73 12.28 4.12
N ALA A 37 25.85 12.73 5.03
CA ALA A 37 26.18 13.65 6.11
C ALA A 37 27.09 13.01 7.18
N ASP A 38 26.86 11.72 7.50
CA ASP A 38 27.72 10.93 8.38
C ASP A 38 28.10 9.58 7.73
N PRO A 39 29.17 9.56 6.92
CA PRO A 39 29.62 8.36 6.21
C PRO A 39 30.16 7.27 7.14
N GLY A 40 30.49 7.60 8.39
CA GLY A 40 31.18 6.70 9.30
C GLY A 40 32.53 6.18 8.77
N PRO A 41 33.23 5.33 9.54
CA PRO A 41 34.60 4.89 9.21
C PRO A 41 34.67 3.78 8.15
N LEU A 42 33.56 3.15 7.80
CA LEU A 42 33.46 2.03 6.86
C LEU A 42 32.63 2.42 5.64
N VAL A 43 33.07 3.46 4.92
CA VAL A 43 32.44 3.84 3.65
C VAL A 43 32.86 2.83 2.60
N GLU A 44 31.89 2.09 2.07
CA GLU A 44 32.14 1.18 0.97
C GLU A 44 32.53 1.96 -0.29
N VAL A 45 33.58 1.50 -0.98
CA VAL A 45 33.95 2.04 -2.30
C VAL A 45 32.78 1.83 -3.26
N ASP A 46 32.43 2.87 -4.03
CA ASP A 46 31.29 2.90 -4.96
C ASP A 46 29.89 2.85 -4.30
N PHE A 47 29.74 3.17 -3.01
CA PHE A 47 28.44 3.24 -2.33
C PHE A 47 27.39 4.04 -3.12
N GLU A 48 27.75 5.22 -3.62
CA GLU A 48 26.84 6.09 -4.39
C GLU A 48 26.37 5.42 -5.69
N LYS A 49 27.27 4.78 -6.44
CA LYS A 49 26.91 4.03 -7.66
C LYS A 49 25.96 2.87 -7.34
N LYS A 50 26.20 2.16 -6.23
CA LYS A 50 25.30 1.08 -5.76
C LYS A 50 23.94 1.62 -5.38
N MET A 51 23.88 2.74 -4.65
CA MET A 51 22.64 3.39 -4.27
C MET A 51 21.82 3.82 -5.49
N ILE A 52 22.43 4.49 -6.45
CA ILE A 52 21.77 4.88 -7.71
C ILE A 52 21.23 3.65 -8.45
N LYS A 53 22.02 2.57 -8.52
CA LYS A 53 21.58 1.30 -9.14
C LYS A 53 20.36 0.71 -8.44
N TYR A 54 20.36 0.65 -7.10
CA TYR A 54 19.23 0.11 -6.34
C TYR A 54 18.00 1.01 -6.44
N PHE A 55 18.18 2.33 -6.38
CA PHE A 55 17.09 3.30 -6.49
C PHE A 55 16.38 3.17 -7.83
N ASN A 56 17.15 3.15 -8.93
CA ASN A 56 16.61 2.92 -10.27
C ASN A 56 15.89 1.58 -10.40
N LYS A 57 16.41 0.52 -9.77
CA LYS A 57 15.76 -0.80 -9.76
C LYS A 57 14.43 -0.76 -9.01
N ILE A 58 14.37 -0.10 -7.85
CA ILE A 58 13.14 0.04 -7.05
C ILE A 58 12.09 0.84 -7.84
N LEU A 59 12.47 1.99 -8.40
CA LEU A 59 11.59 2.81 -9.23
C LEU A 59 11.05 2.04 -10.45
N TYR A 60 11.92 1.27 -11.12
CA TYR A 60 11.51 0.42 -12.23
C TYR A 60 10.50 -0.66 -11.80
N LEU A 61 10.77 -1.36 -10.70
CA LEU A 61 9.87 -2.38 -10.18
C LEU A 61 8.53 -1.78 -9.76
N ARG A 62 8.53 -0.62 -9.10
CA ARG A 62 7.31 0.13 -8.77
C ARG A 62 6.52 0.49 -10.02
N ALA A 63 7.15 1.11 -11.02
CA ALA A 63 6.49 1.46 -12.26
C ALA A 63 5.91 0.23 -12.99
N LYS A 64 6.60 -0.91 -12.92
CA LYS A 64 6.11 -2.18 -13.46
C LYS A 64 4.90 -2.72 -12.69
N ILE A 65 4.90 -2.65 -11.36
CA ILE A 65 3.76 -3.05 -10.52
C ILE A 65 2.56 -2.14 -10.77
N ILE A 66 2.76 -0.82 -10.84
CA ILE A 66 1.71 0.16 -11.14
C ILE A 66 1.15 -0.09 -12.55
N LYS A 67 1.99 -0.29 -13.57
CA LYS A 67 1.50 -0.61 -14.93
C LYS A 67 0.78 -1.95 -15.00
N GLN A 68 1.09 -2.86 -14.10
CA GLN A 68 0.42 -4.15 -13.97
C GLN A 68 -0.83 -4.10 -13.09
N THR A 69 -1.30 -2.92 -12.63
CA THR A 69 -2.59 -2.82 -11.93
C THR A 69 -3.67 -3.42 -12.82
N LYS A 70 -3.99 -4.67 -12.50
CA LYS A 70 -5.01 -5.45 -13.18
C LYS A 70 -6.31 -4.69 -13.01
N LYS A 71 -7.15 -4.70 -14.06
CA LYS A 71 -8.52 -4.17 -13.94
C LYS A 71 -9.14 -4.63 -12.61
N PRO A 72 -9.83 -3.74 -11.88
CA PRO A 72 -10.42 -4.10 -10.59
C PRO A 72 -11.31 -5.34 -10.77
N LEU A 73 -11.31 -6.24 -9.77
CA LEU A 73 -12.12 -7.46 -9.86
C LEU A 73 -13.62 -7.16 -9.90
N ILE A 74 -14.01 -6.03 -9.32
CA ILE A 74 -15.37 -5.52 -9.25
C ILE A 74 -15.34 -3.99 -9.17
N ARG A 75 -16.31 -3.31 -9.77
CA ARG A 75 -16.47 -1.86 -9.71
C ARG A 75 -17.58 -1.46 -8.72
N GLY A 76 -17.57 -0.18 -8.31
CA GLY A 76 -18.52 0.32 -7.31
C GLY A 76 -19.98 0.30 -7.76
N ASP A 77 -20.24 0.60 -9.03
CA ASP A 77 -21.56 0.48 -9.68
C ASP A 77 -22.11 -0.94 -9.59
N GLU A 78 -21.27 -1.95 -9.84
CA GLU A 78 -21.67 -3.37 -9.75
C GLU A 78 -22.03 -3.78 -8.31
N ILE A 79 -21.39 -3.17 -7.31
CA ILE A 79 -21.71 -3.38 -5.90
C ILE A 79 -23.06 -2.75 -5.57
N ILE A 80 -23.29 -1.51 -6.01
CA ILE A 80 -24.55 -0.77 -5.80
C ILE A 80 -25.72 -1.57 -6.37
N GLU A 81 -25.64 -2.00 -7.62
CA GLU A 81 -26.73 -2.74 -8.28
C GLU A 81 -27.02 -4.07 -7.58
N LYS A 82 -25.98 -4.81 -7.21
CA LYS A 82 -26.10 -6.18 -6.73
C LYS A 82 -26.51 -6.29 -5.26
N PHE A 83 -26.05 -5.34 -4.44
CA PHE A 83 -26.33 -5.30 -3.00
C PHE A 83 -27.34 -4.21 -2.62
N ARG A 84 -27.85 -3.45 -3.59
CA ARG A 84 -28.81 -2.33 -3.41
C ARG A 84 -28.34 -1.33 -2.35
N LEU A 85 -27.03 -1.08 -2.30
CA LEU A 85 -26.43 -0.15 -1.36
C LEU A 85 -26.54 1.28 -1.88
N THR A 86 -26.71 2.24 -0.98
CA THR A 86 -26.67 3.66 -1.34
C THR A 86 -25.23 4.09 -1.70
N PRO A 87 -25.06 4.92 -2.74
CA PRO A 87 -23.77 5.54 -3.03
C PRO A 87 -23.21 6.26 -1.81
N GLY A 88 -21.94 6.05 -1.49
CA GLY A 88 -21.31 6.67 -0.33
C GLY A 88 -19.90 6.15 -0.02
N PRO A 89 -19.22 6.73 0.98
CA PRO A 89 -17.85 6.38 1.34
C PRO A 89 -17.67 4.90 1.68
N LYS A 90 -18.74 4.24 2.16
CA LYS A 90 -18.73 2.82 2.49
C LYS A 90 -18.41 1.91 1.30
N ILE A 91 -18.81 2.30 0.09
CA ILE A 91 -18.47 1.53 -1.12
C ILE A 91 -16.97 1.59 -1.37
N GLY A 92 -16.35 2.76 -1.12
CA GLY A 92 -14.90 2.92 -1.21
C GLY A 92 -14.16 2.03 -0.21
N GLU A 93 -14.65 1.90 1.02
CA GLU A 93 -14.09 0.98 2.02
C GLU A 93 -14.18 -0.48 1.57
N ILE A 94 -15.33 -0.91 1.02
CA ILE A 94 -15.53 -2.26 0.50
C ILE A 94 -14.58 -2.55 -0.67
N LEU A 95 -14.43 -1.60 -1.60
CA LEU A 95 -13.49 -1.74 -2.72
C LEU A 95 -12.03 -1.83 -2.25
N LYS A 96 -11.64 -1.04 -1.24
CA LYS A 96 -10.31 -1.12 -0.62
C LYS A 96 -10.07 -2.49 0.03
N LEU A 97 -11.07 -3.04 0.73
CA LEU A 97 -10.98 -4.38 1.31
C LEU A 97 -10.75 -5.44 0.22
N VAL A 98 -11.52 -5.38 -0.87
CA VAL A 98 -11.37 -6.32 -2.00
C VAL A 98 -9.97 -6.23 -2.62
N GLU A 99 -9.46 -5.02 -2.86
CA GLU A 99 -8.11 -4.86 -3.43
C GLU A 99 -7.01 -5.29 -2.45
N LYS A 100 -7.19 -5.09 -1.13
CA LYS A 100 -6.29 -5.63 -0.11
C LYS A 100 -6.22 -7.15 -0.16
N GLU A 101 -7.37 -7.82 -0.14
CA GLU A 101 -7.46 -9.29 -0.22
C GLU A 101 -6.88 -9.83 -1.53
N ARG A 102 -7.03 -9.08 -2.62
CA ARG A 102 -6.41 -9.40 -3.91
C ARG A 102 -4.89 -9.26 -3.87
N ALA A 103 -4.37 -8.19 -3.25
CA ALA A 103 -2.94 -7.95 -3.10
C ALA A 103 -2.27 -9.03 -2.23
N LEU A 104 -2.98 -9.53 -1.21
CA LEU A 104 -2.55 -10.65 -0.37
C LEU A 104 -2.61 -12.01 -1.10
N GLY A 105 -3.25 -12.08 -2.26
CA GLY A 105 -3.42 -13.31 -3.04
C GLY A 105 -4.58 -14.20 -2.57
N ASN A 106 -5.38 -13.74 -1.60
CA ASN A 106 -6.53 -14.47 -1.07
C ASN A 106 -7.67 -14.57 -2.10
N ILE A 107 -7.78 -13.58 -2.99
CA ILE A 107 -8.74 -13.58 -4.08
C ILE A 107 -8.09 -13.29 -5.43
N SER A 108 -8.61 -13.92 -6.47
CA SER A 108 -8.11 -13.82 -7.84
C SER A 108 -9.21 -13.53 -8.87
N ASN A 109 -10.47 -13.72 -8.49
CA ASN A 109 -11.61 -13.62 -9.40
C ASN A 109 -12.81 -12.89 -8.78
N LYS A 110 -13.72 -12.46 -9.64
CA LYS A 110 -14.92 -11.70 -9.27
C LYS A 110 -15.86 -12.45 -8.32
N ARG A 111 -15.95 -13.79 -8.41
CA ARG A 111 -16.82 -14.58 -7.53
C ARG A 111 -16.32 -14.56 -6.08
N GLN A 112 -15.01 -14.70 -5.89
CA GLN A 112 -14.38 -14.59 -4.57
C GLN A 112 -14.57 -13.20 -3.97
N ALA A 113 -14.35 -12.14 -4.77
CA ALA A 113 -14.61 -10.76 -4.33
C ALA A 113 -16.05 -10.57 -3.83
N LEU A 114 -17.04 -11.10 -4.55
CA LEU A 114 -18.44 -11.02 -4.16
C LEU A 114 -18.77 -11.75 -2.85
N SER A 115 -18.05 -12.83 -2.54
CA SER A 115 -18.23 -13.56 -1.27
C SER A 115 -17.81 -12.69 -0.09
N ILE A 116 -16.63 -12.07 -0.19
CA ILE A 116 -16.09 -11.17 0.83
C ILE A 116 -17.00 -9.97 1.04
N ILE A 117 -17.49 -9.36 -0.04
CA ILE A 117 -18.43 -8.23 0.05
C ILE A 117 -19.71 -8.65 0.77
N LYS A 118 -20.24 -9.84 0.48
CA LYS A 118 -21.47 -10.33 1.12
C LYS A 118 -21.29 -10.54 2.62
N GLU A 119 -20.13 -11.03 3.05
CA GLU A 119 -19.81 -11.20 4.47
C GLU A 119 -19.67 -9.84 5.17
N GLU A 120 -18.97 -8.90 4.55
CA GLU A 120 -18.79 -7.54 5.08
C GLU A 120 -20.13 -6.79 5.21
N VAL A 121 -21.02 -6.91 4.23
CA VAL A 121 -22.37 -6.30 4.30
C VAL A 121 -23.18 -6.90 5.46
N LYS A 122 -23.17 -8.23 5.64
CA LYS A 122 -23.88 -8.89 6.75
C LYS A 122 -23.33 -8.53 8.13
N LEU A 123 -22.01 -8.38 8.26
CA LEU A 123 -21.36 -7.97 9.52
C LEU A 123 -21.79 -6.56 9.93
N ASN A 124 -21.98 -5.68 8.95
CA ASN A 124 -22.39 -4.30 9.20
C ASN A 124 -23.89 -4.17 9.53
N GLU A 125 -24.76 -5.04 9.01
CA GLU A 125 -26.17 -5.10 9.42
C GLU A 125 -26.35 -5.47 10.89
N LYS A 126 -25.47 -6.34 11.43
CA LYS A 126 -25.52 -6.77 12.84
C LYS A 126 -25.00 -5.73 13.84
N LYS A 127 -24.16 -4.78 13.41
CA LYS A 127 -23.64 -3.69 14.26
C LYS A 127 -24.63 -2.53 14.44
N LYS A 128 -25.78 -2.58 13.78
CA LYS A 128 -26.82 -1.54 13.81
C LYS A 128 -27.92 -1.81 14.85
N ILE A 129 -27.76 -2.88 15.65
CA ILE A 129 -28.58 -3.28 16.80
C ILE A 129 -27.72 -3.11 18.04
#